data_AF-A0A060YXG1-F1
#
_entry.id   AF-A0A060YXG1-F1
#
_cell.length_a   1.000
_cell.length_b   1.000
_cell.length_c   1.000
_cell.angle_alpha   90.00
_cell.angle_beta   90.00
_cell.angle_gamma   90.00
#
_symmetry.space_group_name_H-M   'P 1'
#
loop_
_entity.id
_entity.type
_entity.pdbx_description
1 polymer ?
#
loop_
_entity_poly.entity_id
_entity_poly.type
_entity_poly.pdbx_seq_one_letter_code
_entity_poly.pdbx_strand_id
1 'polypeptide(L)'
;MESKVNWCQQLSPQIFSGGRDPTELLQCLFYWLSSLACGIPVSAERDQLQISLNTRTTERDQLQNILNTRTTERDQLQNNLNTRTTERDQLQTRLRFYEKPCLDGWWKFGTSCYYVSSTMDSSGAGQKECRTMGGELVIINSREEQIFIHGFKNVWIGKYKEDGIWEWVGKTPFKPT
;
A
#
# COMPACT_ATOMS: atom_id res chain seq x y z
N MET A 1 -7.31 21.37 39.94
CA MET A 1 -7.70 21.65 41.34
C MET A 1 -6.63 21.01 42.21
N GLU A 2 -5.59 21.76 42.60
CA GLU A 2 -4.62 21.29 43.59
C GLU A 2 -4.50 22.36 44.67
N SER A 3 -4.97 21.98 45.85
CA SER A 3 -5.10 22.79 47.04
C SER A 3 -3.71 23.03 47.65
N LYS A 4 -3.10 24.17 47.35
CA LYS A 4 -2.03 24.72 48.20
C LYS A 4 -2.68 25.36 49.44
N VAL A 5 -3.00 24.53 50.43
CA VAL A 5 -3.35 25.02 51.77
C VAL A 5 -2.04 25.42 52.45
N ASN A 6 -1.76 26.72 52.39
CA ASN A 6 -0.64 27.37 53.04
C ASN A 6 -0.97 27.48 54.54
N TRP A 7 -0.51 26.55 55.36
CA TRP A 7 -0.79 26.47 56.81
C TRP A 7 -0.10 27.55 57.67
N CYS A 8 0.37 28.64 57.07
CA CYS A 8 1.01 29.74 57.81
C CYS A 8 0.15 31.02 57.92
N GLN A 9 -1.15 30.99 57.60
CA GLN A 9 -2.03 32.17 57.67
C GLN A 9 -2.99 32.21 58.87
N GLN A 10 -2.85 31.33 59.86
CA GLN A 10 -3.77 31.24 61.00
C GLN A 10 -3.12 31.50 62.36
N LEU A 11 -2.26 32.52 62.48
CA LEU A 11 -1.92 33.10 63.79
C LEU A 11 -2.28 34.57 63.77
N SER A 12 -3.45 34.87 64.34
CA SER A 12 -3.91 36.22 64.62
C SER A 12 -2.96 36.88 65.64
N PRO A 13 -2.60 38.17 65.48
CA PRO A 13 -1.77 38.90 66.44
C PRO A 13 -2.65 39.33 67.61
N GLN A 14 -2.87 38.46 68.58
CA GLN A 14 -3.50 38.83 69.84
C GLN A 14 -2.53 38.45 70.95
N ILE A 15 -2.21 39.44 71.78
CA ILE A 15 -1.21 39.47 72.86
C ILE A 15 0.14 40.06 72.43
N PHE A 16 0.17 41.39 72.31
CA PHE A 16 1.35 42.19 72.64
C PHE A 16 0.88 43.41 73.44
N SER A 17 0.65 43.20 74.74
CA SER A 17 0.55 44.28 75.71
C SER A 17 1.48 43.95 76.88
N GLY A 18 2.72 44.41 76.79
CA GLY A 18 3.68 44.45 77.90
C GLY A 18 5.01 43.77 77.60
N GLY A 19 6.09 44.57 77.54
CA GLY A 19 7.49 44.16 77.80
C GLY A 19 8.11 43.10 76.86
N ARG A 20 9.07 43.50 76.02
CA ARG A 20 9.93 42.56 75.28
C ARG A 20 10.88 41.82 76.25
N ASP A 21 10.57 40.57 76.58
CA ASP A 21 11.53 39.62 77.16
C ASP A 21 12.39 39.01 76.04
N PRO A 22 13.73 39.15 76.06
CA PRO A 22 14.63 38.56 75.05
C PRO A 22 14.52 37.04 74.90
N THR A 23 14.03 36.34 75.93
CA THR A 23 13.95 34.88 75.95
C THR A 23 12.80 34.33 75.08
N GLU A 24 11.67 35.04 74.97
CA GLU A 24 10.55 34.62 74.11
C GLU A 24 10.88 34.74 72.61
N LEU A 25 11.66 35.76 72.22
CA LEU A 25 12.13 35.92 70.83
C LEU A 25 13.10 34.81 70.42
N LEU A 26 13.98 34.38 71.34
CA LEU A 26 14.87 33.25 71.11
C LEU A 26 14.10 31.93 71.03
N GLN A 27 13.07 31.75 71.85
CA GLN A 27 12.21 30.57 71.80
C GLN A 27 11.46 30.48 70.45
N CYS A 28 10.89 31.59 69.98
CA CYS A 28 10.25 31.66 68.66
C CYS A 28 11.22 31.38 67.51
N LEU A 29 12.44 31.94 67.54
CA LEU A 29 13.49 31.63 66.55
C LEU A 29 13.90 30.16 66.59
N PHE A 30 14.00 29.54 67.77
CA PHE A 30 14.27 28.11 67.92
C PHE A 30 13.13 27.24 67.36
N TYR A 31 11.88 27.59 67.62
CA TYR A 31 10.71 26.92 67.04
C TYR A 31 10.63 27.10 65.51
N TRP A 32 11.00 28.26 64.99
CA TRP A 32 11.04 28.53 63.55
C TRP A 32 12.17 27.76 62.86
N LEU A 33 13.37 27.76 63.43
CA LEU A 33 14.54 27.02 62.92
C LEU A 33 14.36 25.49 63.02
N SER A 34 13.73 24.98 64.08
CA SER A 34 13.42 23.55 64.20
C SER A 34 12.32 23.09 63.23
N SER A 35 11.33 23.95 62.96
CA SER A 35 10.32 23.69 61.93
C SER A 35 10.91 23.67 60.51
N LEU A 36 11.93 24.51 60.24
CA LEU A 36 12.74 24.49 59.01
C LEU A 36 13.61 23.23 58.91
N ALA A 37 14.14 22.73 60.02
CA ALA A 37 15.02 21.56 60.06
C ALA A 37 14.27 20.23 59.87
N CYS A 38 12.97 20.15 60.20
CA CYS A 38 12.17 18.93 60.07
C CYS A 38 11.69 18.63 58.63
N GLY A 39 11.96 19.52 57.66
CA GLY A 39 11.49 19.39 56.28
C GLY A 39 12.43 18.67 55.29
N ILE A 40 13.58 18.16 55.74
CA ILE A 40 14.72 17.89 54.83
C ILE A 40 14.94 16.41 54.38
N PRO A 41 14.41 15.34 55.00
CA PRO A 41 14.66 13.97 54.48
C PRO A 41 13.73 13.52 53.33
N VAL A 42 12.48 14.00 53.30
CA VAL A 42 11.42 13.46 52.41
C VAL A 42 11.45 14.08 51.00
N SER A 43 12.10 15.22 50.80
CA SER A 43 12.18 15.91 49.51
C SER A 43 13.12 15.21 48.52
N ALA A 44 14.27 14.70 48.96
CA ALA A 44 15.26 14.08 48.09
C ALA A 44 14.76 12.77 47.44
N GLU A 45 14.06 11.92 48.20
CA GLU A 45 13.44 10.70 47.67
C GLU A 45 12.31 11.03 46.68
N ARG A 46 11.52 12.07 46.96
CA ARG A 46 10.48 12.57 46.04
C ARG A 46 11.09 13.05 44.72
N ASP A 47 12.18 13.82 44.78
CA ASP A 47 12.85 14.35 43.59
C ASP A 47 13.47 13.23 42.75
N GLN A 48 14.09 12.23 43.37
CA GLN A 48 14.58 11.04 42.68
C GLN A 48 13.46 10.26 41.98
N LEU A 49 12.33 10.06 42.66
CA LEU A 49 11.18 9.40 42.07
C LEU A 49 10.60 10.19 40.89
N GLN A 50 10.58 11.53 40.98
CA GLN A 50 10.14 12.39 39.88
C GLN A 50 11.04 12.26 38.65
N ILE A 51 12.37 12.22 38.83
CA ILE A 51 13.33 12.01 37.74
C ILE A 51 13.11 10.65 37.08
N SER A 52 12.93 9.59 37.86
CA SER A 52 12.66 8.23 37.37
C SER A 52 11.35 8.17 36.57
N LEU A 53 10.29 8.83 37.06
CA LEU A 53 8.99 8.89 36.38
C LEU A 53 9.08 9.65 35.05
N ASN A 54 9.77 10.78 35.02
CA ASN A 54 9.99 11.56 33.81
C ASN A 54 10.78 10.74 32.78
N THR A 55 11.85 10.06 33.22
CA THR A 55 12.68 9.19 32.37
C THR A 55 11.84 8.07 31.76
N ARG A 56 11.10 7.30 32.57
CA ARG A 56 10.20 6.24 32.05
C ARG A 56 9.12 6.78 31.11
N THR A 57 8.68 8.01 31.30
CA THR A 57 7.70 8.64 30.41
C THR A 57 8.32 8.92 29.05
N THR A 58 9.54 9.45 29.01
CA THR A 58 10.26 9.65 27.75
C THR A 58 10.56 8.34 27.01
N GLU A 59 10.96 7.28 27.73
CA GLU A 59 11.18 5.96 27.13
C GLU A 59 9.90 5.38 26.53
N ARG A 60 8.77 5.52 27.22
CA ARG A 60 7.45 5.09 26.71
C ARG A 60 7.11 5.80 25.41
N ASP A 61 7.27 7.12 25.36
CA ASP A 61 6.91 7.92 24.20
C ASP A 61 7.82 7.62 23.00
N GLN A 62 9.12 7.39 23.26
CA GLN A 62 10.07 6.93 22.24
C GLN A 62 9.68 5.55 21.68
N LEU A 63 9.35 4.59 22.54
CA LEU A 63 8.92 3.26 22.12
C LEU A 63 7.62 3.33 21.32
N GLN A 64 6.68 4.20 21.72
CA GLN A 64 5.44 4.41 20.98
C GLN A 64 5.69 4.93 19.56
N ASN A 65 6.61 5.88 19.40
CA ASN A 65 6.99 6.39 18.08
C ASN A 65 7.66 5.32 17.20
N ILE A 66 8.52 4.48 17.79
CA ILE A 66 9.14 3.35 17.08
C ILE A 66 8.08 2.35 16.64
N LEU A 67 7.12 2.03 17.50
CA LEU A 67 6.04 1.08 17.19
C LEU A 67 5.14 1.59 16.06
N ASN A 68 4.77 2.88 16.11
CA ASN A 68 3.99 3.53 15.07
C ASN A 68 4.75 3.49 13.73
N THR A 69 6.03 3.87 13.73
CA THR A 69 6.88 3.86 12.53
C THR A 69 6.99 2.45 11.95
N ARG A 70 7.35 1.45 12.75
CA ARG A 70 7.43 0.05 12.29
C ARG A 70 6.11 -0.48 11.77
N THR A 71 4.99 -0.01 12.31
CA THR A 71 3.66 -0.40 11.83
C THR A 71 3.40 0.17 10.45
N THR A 72 3.72 1.45 10.22
CA THR A 72 3.61 2.04 8.89
C THR A 72 4.52 1.36 7.86
N GLU A 73 5.75 1.00 8.23
CA GLU A 73 6.67 0.25 7.35
C GLU A 73 6.12 -1.13 6.99
N ARG A 74 5.56 -1.85 7.97
CA ARG A 74 4.91 -3.15 7.74
C ARG A 74 3.77 -3.02 6.74
N ASP A 75 2.90 -2.03 6.94
CA ASP A 75 1.71 -1.85 6.09
C ASP A 75 2.12 -1.45 4.66
N GLN A 76 3.15 -0.61 4.52
CA GLN A 76 3.73 -0.27 3.21
C GLN A 76 4.32 -1.49 2.51
N LEU A 77 5.11 -2.30 3.23
CA LEU A 77 5.68 -3.54 2.68
C LEU A 77 4.60 -4.53 2.29
N GLN A 78 3.54 -4.66 3.10
CA GLN A 78 2.42 -5.53 2.81
C GLN A 78 1.69 -5.11 1.52
N ASN A 79 1.46 -3.82 1.34
CA ASN A 79 0.85 -3.28 0.12
C ASN A 79 1.72 -3.57 -1.11
N ASN A 80 3.03 -3.34 -1.01
CA ASN A 80 3.97 -3.64 -2.10
C ASN A 80 4.00 -5.13 -2.46
N LEU A 81 3.93 -6.02 -1.46
CA LEU A 81 3.87 -7.47 -1.68
C LEU A 81 2.56 -7.90 -2.36
N ASN A 82 1.43 -7.31 -1.95
CA ASN A 82 0.14 -7.59 -2.57
C ASN A 82 0.15 -7.16 -4.05
N THR A 83 0.63 -5.94 -4.36
CA THR A 83 0.75 -5.45 -5.74
C THR A 83 1.62 -6.35 -6.60
N ARG A 84 2.84 -6.69 -6.13
CA ARG A 84 3.73 -7.59 -6.89
C ARG A 84 3.17 -8.99 -7.07
N THR A 85 2.38 -9.48 -6.11
CA THR A 85 1.71 -10.77 -6.23
C THR A 85 0.65 -10.73 -7.32
N THR A 86 -0.16 -9.68 -7.37
CA THR A 86 -1.15 -9.49 -8.44
C THR A 86 -0.48 -9.37 -9.82
N GLU A 87 0.61 -8.60 -9.94
CA GLU A 87 1.37 -8.50 -11.19
C GLU A 87 1.91 -9.86 -11.65
N ARG A 88 2.48 -10.65 -10.73
CA ARG A 88 2.94 -12.01 -11.01
C ARG A 88 1.79 -12.86 -11.55
N ASP A 89 0.64 -12.87 -10.88
CA ASP A 89 -0.49 -13.72 -11.24
C ASP A 89 -1.08 -13.33 -12.61
N GLN A 90 -1.10 -12.03 -12.92
CA GLN A 90 -1.51 -11.53 -14.23
C GLN A 90 -0.55 -11.97 -15.34
N LEU A 91 0.77 -11.84 -15.13
CA LEU A 91 1.78 -12.29 -16.09
C LEU A 91 1.72 -13.80 -16.28
N GLN A 92 1.56 -14.56 -15.20
CA GLN A 92 1.42 -16.01 -15.26
C GLN A 92 0.19 -16.43 -16.07
N THR A 93 -0.94 -15.73 -15.89
CA THR A 93 -2.16 -15.98 -16.66
C THR A 93 -1.95 -15.69 -18.15
N ARG A 94 -1.29 -14.58 -18.49
CA ARG A 94 -0.95 -14.26 -19.89
C ARG A 94 -0.06 -15.34 -20.49
N LEU A 95 0.99 -15.76 -19.79
CA LEU A 95 1.91 -16.80 -20.26
C LEU A 95 1.20 -18.12 -20.52
N ARG A 96 0.27 -18.54 -19.65
CA ARG A 96 -0.54 -19.74 -19.89
C ARG A 96 -1.30 -19.69 -21.21
N PHE A 97 -1.83 -18.52 -21.58
CA PHE A 97 -2.51 -18.34 -22.86
C PHE A 97 -1.54 -18.41 -24.04
N TYR A 98 -0.35 -17.81 -23.92
CA TYR A 98 0.72 -17.92 -24.91
C TYR A 98 1.28 -19.33 -25.04
N GLU A 99 1.27 -20.15 -23.99
CA GLU A 99 1.79 -21.53 -24.00
C GLU A 99 0.77 -22.54 -24.51
N LYS A 100 -0.53 -22.24 -24.45
CA LYS A 100 -1.60 -23.15 -24.86
C LYS A 100 -1.35 -23.71 -26.27
N PRO A 101 -1.27 -25.05 -26.46
CA PRO A 101 -1.04 -25.63 -27.77
C PRO A 101 -2.26 -25.48 -28.66
N CYS A 102 -2.03 -25.43 -29.97
CA CYS A 102 -3.09 -25.55 -30.97
C CYS A 102 -3.45 -27.02 -31.19
N LEU A 103 -4.60 -27.27 -31.83
CA LEU A 103 -4.98 -28.61 -32.25
C LEU A 103 -3.98 -29.16 -33.29
N ASP A 104 -3.85 -30.48 -33.37
CA ASP A 104 -3.00 -31.12 -34.37
C ASP A 104 -3.40 -30.68 -35.78
N GLY A 105 -2.41 -30.34 -36.61
CA GLY A 105 -2.62 -29.80 -37.96
C GLY A 105 -2.88 -28.30 -38.02
N TRP A 106 -2.93 -27.59 -36.89
CA TRP A 106 -3.05 -26.13 -36.83
C TRP A 106 -1.70 -25.47 -36.56
N TRP A 107 -1.45 -24.36 -37.23
CA TRP A 107 -0.24 -23.55 -37.05
C TRP A 107 -0.44 -22.55 -35.93
N LYS A 108 0.54 -22.42 -35.03
CA LYS A 108 0.51 -21.44 -33.94
C LYS A 108 1.32 -20.21 -34.30
N PHE A 109 0.73 -19.03 -34.13
CA PHE A 109 1.45 -17.77 -34.16
C PHE A 109 0.92 -16.85 -33.04
N GLY A 110 1.81 -16.45 -32.14
CA GLY A 110 1.43 -15.75 -30.90
C GLY A 110 0.45 -16.59 -30.07
N THR A 111 -0.74 -16.03 -29.84
CA THR A 111 -1.83 -16.67 -29.08
C THR A 111 -2.92 -17.27 -29.97
N SER A 112 -2.75 -17.17 -31.29
CA SER A 112 -3.76 -17.58 -32.27
C SER A 112 -3.35 -18.88 -32.95
N CYS A 113 -4.36 -19.66 -33.33
CA CYS A 113 -4.20 -20.90 -34.09
C CYS A 113 -4.78 -20.68 -35.49
N TYR A 114 -4.04 -21.11 -36.51
CA TYR A 114 -4.35 -20.91 -37.91
C TYR A 114 -4.46 -22.26 -38.60
N TYR A 115 -5.59 -22.47 -39.28
CA TYR A 115 -5.78 -23.62 -40.14
C TYR A 115 -5.66 -23.19 -41.59
N VAL A 116 -4.89 -23.96 -42.37
CA VAL A 116 -4.72 -23.75 -43.79
C VAL A 116 -5.26 -24.99 -44.49
N SER A 117 -6.37 -24.83 -45.22
CA SER A 117 -6.94 -25.94 -45.99
C SER A 117 -5.97 -26.38 -47.09
N SER A 118 -5.87 -27.69 -47.31
CA SER A 118 -5.12 -28.28 -48.42
C SER A 118 -5.91 -28.32 -49.72
N THR A 119 -7.23 -28.04 -49.69
CA THR A 119 -8.09 -27.98 -50.87
C THR A 119 -8.19 -26.56 -51.40
N MET A 120 -8.13 -26.42 -52.72
CA MET A 120 -8.27 -25.13 -53.38
C MET A 120 -9.75 -24.87 -53.66
N ASP A 121 -10.43 -24.33 -52.65
CA ASP A 121 -11.86 -23.97 -52.73
C ASP A 121 -12.06 -22.47 -52.96
N SER A 122 -13.30 -22.08 -53.29
CA SER A 122 -13.66 -20.66 -53.39
C SER A 122 -13.61 -19.98 -52.02
N SER A 123 -13.36 -18.67 -51.99
CA SER A 123 -13.31 -17.89 -50.74
C SER A 123 -14.56 -18.07 -49.86
N GLY A 124 -15.75 -18.21 -50.45
CA GLY A 124 -16.99 -18.42 -49.69
C GLY A 124 -17.11 -19.83 -49.09
N ALA A 125 -16.62 -20.85 -49.81
CA ALA A 125 -16.59 -22.23 -49.32
C ALA A 125 -15.60 -22.36 -48.15
N GLY A 126 -14.40 -21.78 -48.29
CA GLY A 126 -13.39 -21.77 -47.22
C GLY A 126 -13.88 -21.06 -45.96
N GLN A 127 -14.58 -19.92 -46.07
CA GLN A 127 -15.16 -19.25 -44.90
C GLN A 127 -16.19 -20.13 -44.19
N LYS A 128 -17.08 -20.79 -44.94
CA LYS A 128 -18.08 -21.68 -44.36
C LYS A 128 -17.42 -22.84 -43.60
N GLU A 129 -16.36 -23.41 -44.18
CA GLU A 129 -15.59 -24.49 -43.55
C GLU A 129 -14.92 -24.03 -42.26
N CYS A 130 -14.24 -22.88 -42.25
CA CYS A 130 -13.64 -22.31 -41.04
C CYS A 130 -14.69 -22.16 -39.92
N ARG A 131 -15.89 -21.68 -40.24
CA ARG A 131 -16.99 -21.55 -39.27
C ARG A 131 -17.50 -22.89 -38.74
N THR A 132 -17.55 -23.92 -39.58
CA THR A 132 -17.91 -25.28 -39.14
C THR A 132 -16.87 -25.84 -38.16
N MET A 133 -15.59 -25.48 -38.31
CA MET A 133 -14.53 -25.86 -37.37
C MET A 133 -14.45 -24.96 -36.12
N GLY A 134 -15.39 -24.03 -35.95
CA GLY A 134 -15.42 -23.09 -34.82
C GLY A 134 -14.42 -21.93 -34.94
N GLY A 135 -13.85 -21.71 -36.12
CA GLY A 135 -12.98 -20.58 -36.44
C GLY A 135 -13.68 -19.52 -37.32
N GLU A 136 -12.92 -18.52 -37.73
CA GLU A 136 -13.34 -17.50 -38.70
C GLU A 136 -12.20 -17.27 -39.70
N LEU A 137 -12.52 -16.71 -40.87
CA LEU A 137 -11.51 -16.39 -41.87
C LEU A 137 -10.51 -15.36 -41.30
N VAL A 138 -9.21 -15.55 -41.59
CA VAL A 138 -8.14 -14.74 -41.01
C VAL A 138 -8.27 -13.25 -41.40
N ILE A 139 -8.13 -12.39 -40.40
CA ILE A 139 -7.99 -10.94 -40.53
C ILE A 139 -6.59 -10.59 -40.05
N ILE A 140 -5.81 -9.96 -40.91
CA ILE A 140 -4.42 -9.61 -40.60
C ILE A 140 -4.41 -8.30 -39.82
N ASN A 141 -3.88 -8.36 -38.60
CA ASN A 141 -3.84 -7.23 -37.66
C ASN A 141 -2.43 -6.66 -37.45
N SER A 142 -1.38 -7.35 -37.91
CA SER A 142 0.00 -6.85 -37.80
C SER A 142 0.86 -7.22 -39.01
N ARG A 143 1.97 -6.50 -39.17
CA ARG A 143 2.96 -6.79 -40.21
C ARG A 143 3.59 -8.17 -40.01
N GLU A 144 3.83 -8.56 -38.77
CA GLU A 144 4.40 -9.86 -38.42
C GLU A 144 3.43 -10.99 -38.75
N GLU A 145 2.13 -10.80 -38.47
CA GLU A 145 1.08 -11.72 -38.89
C GLU A 145 1.02 -11.81 -40.42
N GLN A 146 1.13 -10.69 -41.14
CA GLN A 146 1.19 -10.69 -42.60
C GLN A 146 2.37 -11.50 -43.15
N ILE A 147 3.55 -11.33 -42.56
CA ILE A 147 4.77 -12.07 -42.95
C ILE A 147 4.60 -13.56 -42.69
N PHE A 148 4.04 -13.93 -41.52
CA PHE A 148 3.73 -15.32 -41.18
C PHE A 148 2.77 -15.94 -42.20
N ILE A 149 1.67 -15.25 -42.52
CA ILE A 149 0.68 -15.74 -43.49
C ILE A 149 1.25 -15.84 -44.92
N HIS A 150 2.14 -14.92 -45.32
CA HIS A 150 2.83 -14.97 -46.62
C HIS A 150 3.70 -16.22 -46.81
N GLY A 151 4.08 -16.89 -45.73
CA GLY A 151 4.79 -18.18 -45.81
C GLY A 151 3.94 -19.30 -46.42
N PHE A 152 2.61 -19.18 -46.37
CA PHE A 152 1.70 -20.13 -46.99
C PHE A 152 1.41 -19.76 -48.45
N LYS A 153 1.42 -20.75 -49.34
CA LYS A 153 1.13 -20.55 -50.77
C LYS A 153 -0.38 -20.62 -51.01
N ASN A 154 -0.90 -19.73 -51.86
CA ASN A 154 -2.29 -19.75 -52.37
C ASN A 154 -3.37 -19.78 -51.28
N VAL A 155 -3.30 -18.86 -50.31
CA VAL A 155 -4.29 -18.75 -49.22
C VAL A 155 -5.29 -17.64 -49.49
N TRP A 156 -6.58 -17.93 -49.27
CA TRP A 156 -7.62 -16.90 -49.24
C TRP A 156 -7.62 -16.18 -47.90
N ILE A 157 -7.45 -14.86 -47.94
CA ILE A 157 -7.47 -13.97 -46.79
C ILE A 157 -8.68 -13.04 -46.95
N GLY A 158 -9.33 -12.69 -45.84
CA GLY A 158 -10.60 -11.95 -45.72
C GLY A 158 -11.18 -11.24 -46.95
N LYS A 159 -12.45 -11.54 -47.31
CA LYS A 159 -13.28 -10.67 -48.16
C LYS A 159 -14.79 -10.80 -47.90
N TYR A 160 -15.51 -9.66 -47.94
CA TYR A 160 -16.88 -9.55 -48.50
C TYR A 160 -16.89 -8.51 -49.65
N LYS A 161 -17.71 -8.70 -50.70
CA LYS A 161 -17.82 -7.80 -51.87
C LYS A 161 -19.28 -7.38 -52.05
N GLU A 162 -19.70 -6.31 -51.40
CA GLU A 162 -20.81 -5.48 -51.87
C GLU A 162 -20.18 -4.24 -52.53
N ASP A 163 -20.56 -3.94 -53.76
CA ASP A 163 -20.25 -2.68 -54.47
C ASP A 163 -18.82 -2.42 -54.99
N GLY A 164 -17.94 -3.43 -54.99
CA GLY A 164 -16.63 -3.35 -55.67
C GLY A 164 -15.49 -2.76 -54.83
N ILE A 165 -15.76 -2.42 -53.57
CA ILE A 165 -14.77 -2.01 -52.58
C ILE A 165 -14.34 -3.26 -51.78
N TRP A 166 -13.04 -3.39 -51.51
CA TRP A 166 -12.50 -4.48 -50.69
C TRP A 166 -12.62 -4.11 -49.21
N GLU A 167 -13.49 -4.79 -48.48
CA GLU A 167 -13.64 -4.61 -47.03
C GLU A 167 -13.24 -5.88 -46.25
N TRP A 168 -12.56 -5.68 -45.12
CA TRP A 168 -12.27 -6.75 -44.16
C TRP A 168 -13.57 -7.21 -43.50
N VAL A 169 -13.69 -8.53 -43.28
CA VAL A 169 -14.88 -9.19 -42.71
C VAL A 169 -15.26 -8.64 -41.31
N GLY A 170 -14.36 -7.89 -40.65
CA GLY A 170 -14.60 -7.26 -39.34
C GLY A 170 -15.05 -5.78 -39.35
N LYS A 171 -15.45 -5.19 -40.49
CA LYS A 171 -15.77 -3.74 -40.63
C LYS A 171 -14.65 -2.80 -40.12
N THR A 172 -13.44 -3.31 -39.97
CA THR A 172 -12.31 -2.55 -39.46
C THR A 172 -11.61 -1.90 -40.66
N PRO A 173 -11.47 -0.57 -40.70
CA PRO A 173 -10.84 0.11 -41.83
C PRO A 173 -9.40 -0.37 -42.03
N PHE A 174 -9.04 -0.73 -43.26
CA PHE A 174 -7.65 -0.98 -43.61
C PHE A 174 -6.84 0.30 -43.43
N LYS A 175 -5.82 0.28 -42.56
CA LYS A 175 -4.84 1.36 -42.44
C LYS A 175 -3.56 0.94 -43.17
N PRO A 176 -3.34 1.38 -44.42
CA PRO A 176 -2.03 1.22 -45.04
C PRO A 176 -1.01 2.03 -44.23
N THR A 177 0.07 1.39 -43.80
CA THR A 177 1.24 2.05 -43.22
C THR A 177 2.43 1.84 -44.15
#